data_AF-A0A849WVY4-F1
#
_entry.id   AF-A0A849WVY4-F1
#
_cell.length_a   1.000
_cell.length_b   1.000
_cell.length_c   1.000
_cell.angle_alpha   90.00
_cell.angle_beta   90.00
_cell.angle_gamma   90.00
#
_symmetry.space_group_name_H-M   'P 1'
#
loop_
_entity.id
_entity.type
_entity.pdbx_description
1 polymer ?
#
loop_
_entity_poly.entity_id
_entity_poly.type
_entity_poly.pdbx_seq_one_letter_code
_entity_poly.pdbx_strand_id
1 'polypeptide(L)'
;MNSVSKNKKNESLSLLLSPKDYFVDMVEDGLHHRKIKSDHLVKQYLVDLLLFYLSAENLFEKEKLDESGKKRPQTLAELYLIAINSDVVARIDLLKKLADKALYVSGFFGDSFARKIIDVDYYVSMGENAYGELSYAIEKQDPRRKVYSIFSKNFSEYVDLLSYISHKSMISNNQSLLRLYDNYLKTGSEVAKEKLLEMGIVTLPNLSLKKGITQN
;
A
#
# COMPACT_ATOMS: atom_id res chain seq x y z
N MET A 1 -13.25 -40.03 29.76
CA MET A 1 -11.80 -40.02 29.52
C MET A 1 -11.54 -39.92 28.03
N ASN A 2 -11.19 -38.69 27.64
CA ASN A 2 -10.51 -38.17 26.45
C ASN A 2 -10.55 -38.90 25.10
N SER A 3 -11.40 -38.36 24.24
CA SER A 3 -11.31 -38.32 22.78
C SER A 3 -10.25 -37.30 22.32
N VAL A 4 -9.04 -37.76 22.01
CA VAL A 4 -8.03 -36.98 21.29
C VAL A 4 -7.87 -37.57 19.90
N SER A 5 -8.60 -37.05 18.91
CA SER A 5 -8.19 -37.11 17.49
C SER A 5 -9.14 -36.30 16.61
N LYS A 6 -9.07 -34.96 16.66
CA LYS A 6 -9.72 -34.10 15.64
C LYS A 6 -8.90 -32.89 15.19
N ASN A 7 -7.64 -32.76 15.62
CA ASN A 7 -6.88 -31.51 15.41
C ASN A 7 -5.60 -31.67 14.57
N LYS A 8 -5.64 -32.44 13.48
CA LYS A 8 -4.51 -32.55 12.52
C LYS A 8 -4.88 -32.30 11.06
N LYS A 9 -6.14 -31.98 10.76
CA LYS A 9 -6.61 -31.78 9.38
C LYS A 9 -6.80 -30.31 8.96
N ASN A 10 -6.71 -29.36 9.90
CA ASN A 10 -6.91 -27.92 9.62
C ASN A 10 -5.60 -27.12 9.42
N GLU A 11 -4.43 -27.70 9.67
CA GLU A 11 -3.14 -27.00 9.48
C GLU A 11 -2.54 -27.21 8.07
N SER A 12 -3.09 -28.12 7.27
CA SER A 12 -2.53 -28.49 5.95
C SER A 12 -3.28 -27.92 4.75
N LEU A 13 -4.31 -27.08 4.95
CA LEU A 13 -5.00 -26.38 3.85
C LEU A 13 -4.39 -25.01 3.49
N SER A 14 -3.33 -24.58 4.17
CA SER A 14 -2.60 -23.34 3.85
C SER A 14 -1.64 -23.46 2.65
N LEU A 15 -1.73 -24.54 1.86
CA LEU A 15 -0.81 -24.80 0.75
C LEU A 15 -1.29 -24.11 -0.53
N LEU A 16 -0.61 -22.98 -0.84
CA LEU A 16 -0.57 -22.23 -2.10
C LEU A 16 -1.82 -21.42 -2.47
N LEU A 17 -2.26 -20.52 -1.58
CA LEU A 17 -3.03 -19.35 -2.03
C LEU A 17 -2.09 -18.42 -2.80
N SER A 18 -2.50 -17.96 -3.98
CA SER A 18 -1.79 -16.86 -4.63
C SER A 18 -1.90 -15.59 -3.76
N PRO A 19 -0.96 -14.63 -3.85
CA PRO A 19 -1.09 -13.36 -3.10
C PRO A 19 -2.43 -12.66 -3.35
N LYS A 20 -2.99 -12.84 -4.55
CA LYS A 20 -4.30 -12.31 -4.92
C LYS A 20 -5.41 -12.98 -4.12
N ASP A 21 -5.46 -14.31 -4.08
CA ASP A 21 -6.48 -15.04 -3.34
C ASP A 21 -6.42 -14.75 -1.84
N TYR A 22 -5.20 -14.65 -1.30
CA TYR A 22 -4.99 -14.21 0.08
C TYR A 22 -5.60 -12.81 0.35
N PHE A 23 -5.33 -11.82 -0.50
CA PHE A 23 -5.88 -10.48 -0.30
C PHE A 23 -7.38 -10.40 -0.56
N VAL A 24 -7.93 -11.23 -1.45
CA VAL A 24 -9.40 -11.37 -1.59
C VAL A 24 -10.00 -11.79 -0.25
N ASP A 25 -9.47 -12.85 0.37
CA ASP A 25 -9.96 -13.35 1.65
C ASP A 25 -9.80 -12.31 2.77
N MET A 26 -8.65 -11.61 2.82
CA MET A 26 -8.39 -10.58 3.83
C MET A 26 -9.30 -9.36 3.69
N VAL A 27 -9.56 -8.91 2.46
CA VAL A 27 -10.48 -7.79 2.21
C VAL A 27 -11.91 -8.17 2.56
N GLU A 28 -12.37 -9.37 2.19
CA GLU A 28 -13.72 -9.84 2.54
C GLU A 28 -13.91 -9.98 4.06
N ASP A 29 -12.94 -10.60 4.73
CA ASP A 29 -12.95 -10.75 6.19
C ASP A 29 -12.91 -9.39 6.91
N GLY A 30 -12.04 -8.47 6.48
CA GLY A 30 -11.94 -7.13 7.04
C GLY A 30 -13.22 -6.31 6.84
N LEU A 31 -13.83 -6.37 5.65
CA LEU A 31 -15.11 -5.69 5.37
C LEU A 31 -16.23 -6.24 6.25
N HIS A 32 -16.28 -7.56 6.45
CA HIS A 32 -17.23 -8.20 7.34
C HIS A 32 -17.02 -7.76 8.80
N HIS A 33 -15.77 -7.79 9.27
CA HIS A 33 -15.40 -7.41 10.64
C HIS A 33 -15.75 -5.94 10.95
N ARG A 34 -15.45 -5.03 10.02
CA ARG A 34 -15.75 -3.60 10.13
C ARG A 34 -17.19 -3.24 9.77
N LYS A 35 -17.99 -4.21 9.30
CA LYS A 35 -19.38 -4.03 8.86
C LYS A 35 -19.54 -3.01 7.72
N ILE A 36 -18.52 -2.87 6.89
CA ILE A 36 -18.51 -1.95 5.75
C ILE A 36 -19.21 -2.64 4.57
N LYS A 37 -20.31 -2.05 4.10
CA LYS A 37 -20.97 -2.52 2.87
C LYS A 37 -20.25 -1.93 1.66
N SER A 38 -19.53 -2.78 0.93
CA SER A 38 -18.83 -2.38 -0.30
C SER A 38 -19.28 -3.21 -1.50
N ASP A 39 -19.36 -2.58 -2.67
CA ASP A 39 -19.66 -3.26 -3.92
C ASP A 39 -18.43 -3.98 -4.51
N HIS A 40 -18.65 -4.80 -5.54
CA HIS A 40 -17.59 -5.61 -6.15
C HIS A 40 -16.41 -4.79 -6.68
N LEU A 41 -16.66 -3.60 -7.22
CA LEU A 41 -15.61 -2.74 -7.78
C LEU A 41 -14.70 -2.18 -6.70
N VAL A 42 -15.25 -1.77 -5.56
CA VAL A 42 -14.47 -1.32 -4.40
C VAL A 42 -13.60 -2.45 -3.85
N LYS A 43 -14.17 -3.66 -3.70
CA LYS A 43 -13.41 -4.82 -3.24
C LYS A 43 -12.24 -5.16 -4.15
N GLN A 44 -12.51 -5.22 -5.46
CA GLN A 44 -11.47 -5.48 -6.45
C GLN A 44 -10.37 -4.42 -6.40
N TYR A 45 -10.76 -3.14 -6.28
CA TYR A 45 -9.79 -2.04 -6.17
C TYR A 45 -8.88 -2.19 -4.95
N LEU A 46 -9.43 -2.53 -3.78
CA LEU A 46 -8.64 -2.74 -2.56
C LEU A 46 -7.66 -3.90 -2.71
N VAL A 47 -8.08 -5.01 -3.33
CA VAL A 47 -7.20 -6.15 -3.62
C VAL A 47 -6.07 -5.73 -4.56
N ASP A 48 -6.39 -5.03 -5.65
CA ASP A 48 -5.41 -4.55 -6.62
C ASP A 48 -4.43 -3.55 -5.99
N LEU A 49 -4.90 -2.68 -5.09
CA LEU A 49 -4.09 -1.74 -4.31
C LEU A 49 -3.10 -2.48 -3.39
N LEU A 50 -3.58 -3.46 -2.62
CA LEU A 50 -2.75 -4.26 -1.72
C LEU A 50 -1.71 -5.09 -2.49
N LEU A 51 -2.11 -5.67 -3.63
CA LEU A 51 -1.20 -6.38 -4.54
C LEU A 51 -0.13 -5.46 -5.12
N PHE A 52 -0.53 -4.26 -5.56
CA PHE A 52 0.39 -3.28 -6.10
C PHE A 52 1.49 -2.91 -5.10
N TYR A 53 1.12 -2.62 -3.85
CA TYR A 53 2.09 -2.25 -2.81
C TYR A 53 2.77 -3.42 -2.11
N LEU A 54 2.52 -4.67 -2.54
CA LEU A 54 3.34 -5.81 -2.12
C LEU A 54 4.81 -5.61 -2.55
N SER A 55 5.04 -4.97 -3.70
CA SER A 55 6.38 -4.57 -4.12
C SER A 55 6.75 -3.23 -3.46
N ALA A 56 7.79 -3.26 -2.63
CA ALA A 56 8.37 -2.07 -2.00
C ALA A 56 8.75 -0.98 -3.03
N GLU A 57 9.16 -1.36 -4.24
CA GLU A 57 9.50 -0.43 -5.32
C GLU A 57 8.32 0.45 -5.75
N ASN A 58 7.09 -0.03 -5.62
CA ASN A 58 5.89 0.75 -5.93
C ASN A 58 5.59 1.83 -4.88
N LEU A 59 6.17 1.68 -3.68
CA LEU A 59 6.12 2.67 -2.62
C LEU A 59 7.24 3.72 -2.76
N PHE A 60 8.37 3.30 -3.35
CA PHE A 60 9.60 4.07 -3.50
C PHE A 60 9.80 4.53 -4.95
N GLU A 61 9.46 5.80 -5.21
CA GLU A 61 9.87 6.42 -6.47
C GLU A 61 11.39 6.53 -6.58
N LYS A 62 11.89 6.69 -7.83
CA LYS A 62 13.27 7.06 -8.11
C LYS A 62 13.61 8.31 -7.31
N GLU A 63 14.50 8.13 -6.34
CA GLU A 63 14.89 9.11 -5.34
C GLU A 63 15.30 10.44 -5.99
N LYS A 64 14.80 11.55 -5.46
CA LYS A 64 15.32 12.88 -5.79
C LYS A 64 16.43 13.22 -4.81
N LEU A 65 17.52 13.78 -5.33
CA LEU A 65 18.56 14.38 -4.51
C LEU A 65 18.03 15.72 -3.99
N ASP A 66 18.16 15.96 -2.68
CA ASP A 66 17.95 17.27 -2.11
C ASP A 66 19.11 18.22 -2.44
N GLU A 67 19.00 19.48 -2.01
CA GLU A 67 20.03 20.50 -2.23
C GLU A 67 21.40 20.13 -1.63
N SER A 68 21.42 19.20 -0.66
CA SER A 68 22.64 18.66 -0.04
C SER A 68 23.14 17.39 -0.72
N GLY A 69 22.54 16.98 -1.85
CA GLY A 69 22.89 15.76 -2.57
C GLY A 69 22.45 14.48 -1.86
N LYS A 70 21.60 14.57 -0.83
CA LYS A 70 21.06 13.41 -0.12
C LYS A 70 19.76 12.97 -0.76
N LYS A 71 19.60 11.67 -0.94
CA LYS A 71 18.35 11.06 -1.39
C LYS A 71 17.25 11.36 -0.38
N ARG A 72 16.15 11.99 -0.80
CA ARG A 72 14.94 12.13 0.01
C ARG A 72 13.72 11.56 -0.72
N PRO A 73 12.80 10.90 0.00
CA PRO A 73 11.55 10.46 -0.59
C PRO A 73 10.70 11.67 -0.96
N GLN A 74 9.98 11.58 -2.08
CA GLN A 74 8.99 12.59 -2.46
C GLN A 74 7.81 12.57 -1.49
N THR A 75 7.38 13.75 -1.04
CA THR A 75 6.25 13.96 -0.12
C THR A 75 4.91 13.96 -0.87
N LEU A 76 3.80 13.71 -0.15
CA LEU A 76 2.45 13.80 -0.74
C LEU A 76 2.14 15.23 -1.25
N ALA A 77 2.61 16.26 -0.55
CA ALA A 77 2.41 17.65 -0.97
C ALA A 77 3.16 17.99 -2.26
N GLU A 78 4.41 17.54 -2.40
CA GLU A 78 5.15 17.69 -3.66
C GLU A 78 4.47 16.95 -4.81
N LEU A 79 3.98 15.73 -4.57
CA LEU A 79 3.25 14.95 -5.57
C LEU A 79 1.95 15.66 -6.00
N TYR A 80 1.19 16.22 -5.04
CA TYR A 80 0.00 17.01 -5.31
C TYR A 80 0.31 18.26 -6.16
N LEU A 81 1.37 19.00 -5.78
CA LEU A 81 1.78 20.21 -6.49
C LEU A 81 2.14 19.90 -7.94
N ILE A 82 2.84 18.79 -8.21
CA ILE A 82 3.13 18.36 -9.58
C ILE A 82 1.83 18.01 -10.31
N ALA A 83 0.91 17.28 -9.65
CA ALA A 83 -0.35 16.86 -10.26
C ALA A 83 -1.20 18.05 -10.73
N ILE A 84 -1.38 19.08 -9.90
CA ILE A 84 -2.22 20.24 -10.26
C ILE A 84 -1.60 21.11 -11.37
N ASN A 85 -0.28 21.01 -11.61
CA ASN A 85 0.43 21.72 -12.67
C ASN A 85 0.68 20.86 -13.92
N SER A 86 0.21 19.61 -13.94
CA SER A 86 0.36 18.69 -15.06
C SER A 86 -0.84 18.75 -16.01
N ASP A 87 -0.68 18.21 -17.22
CA ASP A 87 -1.82 18.00 -18.12
C ASP A 87 -2.85 17.02 -17.53
N VAL A 88 -4.04 16.95 -18.14
CA VAL A 88 -5.18 16.19 -17.61
C VAL A 88 -4.85 14.72 -17.36
N VAL A 89 -4.13 14.07 -18.27
CA VAL A 89 -3.82 12.64 -18.17
C VAL A 89 -2.83 12.42 -17.05
N ALA A 90 -1.73 13.16 -17.06
CA ALA A 90 -0.71 13.09 -16.02
C ALA A 90 -1.26 13.46 -14.63
N ARG A 91 -2.14 14.46 -14.56
CA ARG A 91 -2.82 14.86 -13.31
C ARG A 91 -3.63 13.71 -12.72
N ILE A 92 -4.40 12.98 -13.53
CA ILE A 92 -5.20 11.84 -13.06
C ILE A 92 -4.28 10.74 -12.50
N ASP A 93 -3.20 10.41 -13.20
CA ASP A 93 -2.27 9.38 -12.74
C ASP A 93 -1.56 9.77 -11.44
N LEU A 94 -1.10 11.02 -11.34
CA LEU A 94 -0.42 11.53 -10.15
C LEU A 94 -1.36 11.64 -8.94
N LEU A 95 -2.61 12.08 -9.14
CA LEU A 95 -3.61 12.11 -8.08
C LEU A 95 -3.97 10.70 -7.62
N LYS A 96 -4.12 9.74 -8.54
CA LYS A 96 -4.36 8.32 -8.19
C LYS A 96 -3.22 7.79 -7.35
N LYS A 97 -1.98 8.02 -7.78
CA LYS A 97 -0.80 7.61 -7.04
C LYS A 97 -0.76 8.22 -5.63
N LEU A 98 -1.05 9.51 -5.50
CA LEU A 98 -1.10 10.20 -4.21
C LEU A 98 -2.17 9.57 -3.30
N ALA A 99 -3.39 9.43 -3.81
CA ALA A 99 -4.53 8.90 -3.05
C ALA A 99 -4.28 7.47 -2.57
N ASP A 100 -3.80 6.60 -3.47
CA ASP A 100 -3.49 5.21 -3.18
C ASP A 100 -2.36 5.08 -2.16
N LYS A 101 -1.30 5.89 -2.33
CA LYS A 101 -0.17 5.91 -1.41
C LYS A 101 -0.61 6.42 -0.04
N ALA A 102 -1.46 7.45 0.01
CA ALA A 102 -2.00 7.96 1.25
C ALA A 102 -2.77 6.87 1.99
N LEU A 103 -3.72 6.22 1.32
CA LEU A 103 -4.57 5.16 1.89
C LEU A 103 -3.74 3.97 2.38
N TYR A 104 -2.81 3.50 1.55
CA TYR A 104 -1.96 2.38 1.90
C TYR A 104 -1.03 2.72 3.07
N VAL A 105 -0.41 3.91 3.08
CA VAL A 105 0.53 4.29 4.13
C VAL A 105 -0.18 4.51 5.47
N SER A 106 -1.30 5.22 5.50
CA SER A 106 -2.04 5.49 6.74
C SER A 106 -2.74 4.24 7.27
N GLY A 107 -3.27 3.38 6.40
CA GLY A 107 -3.96 2.16 6.82
C GLY A 107 -3.00 1.00 7.10
N PHE A 108 -2.14 0.65 6.15
CA PHE A 108 -1.31 -0.54 6.31
C PHE A 108 -0.15 -0.36 7.31
N PHE A 109 0.28 0.88 7.57
CA PHE A 109 1.36 1.19 8.51
C PHE A 109 0.96 2.12 9.67
N GLY A 110 -0.35 2.33 9.89
CA GLY A 110 -0.89 3.31 10.86
C GLY A 110 -0.27 3.23 12.25
N ASP A 111 -0.12 2.04 12.83
CA ASP A 111 0.49 1.84 14.15
C ASP A 111 1.94 2.34 14.27
N SER A 112 2.68 2.40 13.16
CA SER A 112 4.05 2.92 13.14
C SER A 112 4.11 4.45 13.23
N PHE A 113 2.98 5.14 13.01
CA PHE A 113 2.89 6.61 13.06
C PHE A 113 2.68 7.16 14.48
N ALA A 114 2.26 6.34 15.45
CA ALA A 114 2.10 6.75 16.85
C ALA A 114 3.39 7.31 17.51
N ARG A 115 4.54 7.21 16.83
CA ARG A 115 5.85 7.73 17.27
C ARG A 115 6.45 8.79 16.31
N LYS A 116 5.67 9.41 15.42
CA LYS A 116 6.17 10.34 14.38
C LYS A 116 5.66 11.77 14.54
N ILE A 117 6.38 12.70 13.90
CA ILE A 117 6.15 14.15 13.85
C ILE A 117 5.04 14.53 12.85
N ILE A 118 4.71 13.64 11.90
CA ILE A 118 3.67 13.87 10.89
C ILE A 118 2.50 12.94 11.20
N ASP A 119 1.33 13.54 11.41
CA ASP A 119 0.10 12.88 11.85
C ASP A 119 -0.49 11.96 10.76
N VAL A 120 -1.11 10.86 11.18
CA VAL A 120 -1.96 10.03 10.31
C VAL A 120 -3.05 10.90 9.66
N ASP A 121 -3.54 11.91 10.39
CA ASP A 121 -4.52 12.88 9.91
C ASP A 121 -4.07 13.65 8.66
N TYR A 122 -2.76 13.86 8.49
CA TYR A 122 -2.21 14.48 7.27
C TYR A 122 -2.38 13.58 6.05
N TYR A 123 -2.08 12.28 6.21
CA TYR A 123 -2.25 11.29 5.14
C TYR A 123 -3.73 11.10 4.82
N VAL A 124 -4.59 11.04 5.84
CA VAL A 124 -6.05 10.99 5.68
C VAL A 124 -6.55 12.16 4.87
N SER A 125 -6.20 13.39 5.29
CA SER A 125 -6.63 14.61 4.61
C SER A 125 -6.14 14.67 3.16
N MET A 126 -4.87 14.31 2.91
CA MET A 126 -4.30 14.32 1.55
C MET A 126 -4.95 13.28 0.64
N GLY A 127 -5.18 12.06 1.14
CA GLY A 127 -5.78 10.98 0.38
C GLY A 127 -7.25 11.20 0.08
N GLU A 128 -8.03 11.65 1.08
CA GLU A 128 -9.44 12.01 0.93
C GLU A 128 -9.65 13.04 -0.17
N ASN A 129 -8.87 14.12 -0.14
CA ASN A 129 -8.96 15.19 -1.14
C ASN A 129 -8.53 14.69 -2.52
N ALA A 130 -7.46 13.89 -2.62
CA ALA A 130 -7.02 13.37 -3.90
C ALA A 130 -8.03 12.41 -4.56
N TYR A 131 -8.67 11.51 -3.80
CA TYR A 131 -9.78 10.71 -4.32
C TYR A 131 -11.00 11.57 -4.70
N GLY A 132 -11.26 12.65 -3.95
CA GLY A 132 -12.30 13.62 -4.27
C GLY A 132 -12.06 14.26 -5.63
N GLU A 133 -10.87 14.82 -5.84
CA GLU A 133 -10.41 15.40 -7.10
C GLU A 133 -10.48 14.39 -8.27
N LEU A 134 -10.03 13.15 -8.07
CA LEU A 134 -10.15 12.09 -9.08
C LEU A 134 -11.59 11.81 -9.48
N SER A 135 -12.52 11.81 -8.52
CA SER A 135 -13.93 11.58 -8.80
C SER A 135 -14.55 12.70 -9.65
N TYR A 136 -14.00 13.91 -9.61
CA TYR A 136 -14.40 15.02 -10.47
C TYR A 136 -13.67 15.02 -11.82
N ALA A 137 -12.40 14.63 -11.84
CA ALA A 137 -11.56 14.62 -13.04
C ALA A 137 -11.92 13.51 -14.04
N ILE A 138 -12.52 12.42 -13.56
CA ILE A 138 -12.94 11.30 -14.42
C ILE A 138 -14.34 11.52 -15.01
N GLU A 139 -14.52 11.06 -16.26
CA GLU A 139 -15.79 11.08 -17.00
C GLU A 139 -16.95 10.47 -16.20
N LYS A 140 -18.17 10.99 -16.39
CA LYS A 140 -19.34 10.59 -15.59
C LYS A 140 -19.72 9.11 -15.74
N GLN A 141 -19.52 8.55 -16.92
CA GLN A 141 -19.83 7.17 -17.28
C GLN A 141 -18.78 6.16 -16.81
N ASP A 142 -17.61 6.62 -16.39
CA ASP A 142 -16.54 5.72 -15.98
C ASP A 142 -16.82 5.17 -14.58
N PRO A 143 -16.87 3.83 -14.41
CA PRO A 143 -17.18 3.21 -13.12
C PRO A 143 -16.18 3.55 -12.01
N ARG A 144 -14.93 3.90 -12.34
CA ARG A 144 -13.88 4.27 -11.37
C ARG A 144 -14.26 5.52 -10.58
N ARG A 145 -15.02 6.43 -11.19
CA ARG A 145 -15.52 7.65 -10.55
C ARG A 145 -16.28 7.33 -9.26
N LYS A 146 -17.12 6.29 -9.28
CA LYS A 146 -17.89 5.87 -8.10
C LYS A 146 -16.96 5.36 -7.00
N VAL A 147 -15.98 4.54 -7.35
CA VAL A 147 -14.99 3.99 -6.41
C VAL A 147 -14.21 5.12 -5.73
N TYR A 148 -13.70 6.09 -6.51
CA TYR A 148 -13.00 7.26 -5.96
C TYR A 148 -13.90 8.11 -5.07
N SER A 149 -15.16 8.32 -5.45
CA SER A 149 -16.10 9.06 -4.59
C SER A 149 -16.36 8.35 -3.26
N ILE A 150 -16.45 7.01 -3.27
CA ILE A 150 -16.63 6.21 -2.05
C ILE A 150 -15.40 6.32 -1.14
N PHE A 151 -14.20 6.18 -1.69
CA PHE A 151 -12.97 6.30 -0.89
C PHE A 151 -12.74 7.70 -0.36
N SER A 152 -13.06 8.74 -1.13
CA SER A 152 -13.02 10.12 -0.63
C SER A 152 -13.94 10.29 0.57
N LYS A 153 -15.22 9.90 0.45
CA LYS A 153 -16.21 10.13 1.51
C LYS A 153 -16.00 9.30 2.78
N ASN A 154 -15.41 8.12 2.65
CA ASN A 154 -15.28 7.16 3.75
C ASN A 154 -13.81 6.79 4.00
N PHE A 155 -12.88 7.72 3.74
CA PHE A 155 -11.45 7.43 3.72
C PHE A 155 -10.97 6.76 5.02
N SER A 156 -11.34 7.32 6.17
CA SER A 156 -10.98 6.79 7.48
C SER A 156 -11.48 5.35 7.72
N GLU A 157 -12.67 4.99 7.21
CA GLU A 157 -13.18 3.61 7.33
C GLU A 157 -12.30 2.62 6.56
N TYR A 158 -11.80 3.02 5.40
CA TYR A 158 -10.90 2.19 4.59
C TYR A 158 -9.46 2.19 5.15
N VAL A 159 -9.03 3.27 5.82
CA VAL A 159 -7.80 3.26 6.63
C VAL A 159 -7.91 2.22 7.74
N ASP A 160 -9.01 2.21 8.50
CA ASP A 160 -9.25 1.25 9.58
C ASP A 160 -9.36 -0.21 9.09
N LEU A 161 -9.90 -0.40 7.88
CA LEU A 161 -9.92 -1.68 7.19
C LEU A 161 -8.51 -2.16 6.86
N LEU A 162 -7.69 -1.31 6.24
CA LEU A 162 -6.31 -1.66 5.90
C LEU A 162 -5.45 -1.89 7.15
N SER A 163 -5.69 -1.13 8.24
CA SER A 163 -5.07 -1.37 9.54
C SER A 163 -5.40 -2.76 10.07
N TYR A 164 -6.68 -3.16 10.01
CA TYR A 164 -7.11 -4.50 10.41
C TYR A 164 -6.41 -5.60 9.60
N ILE A 165 -6.35 -5.44 8.27
CA ILE A 165 -5.68 -6.39 7.37
C ILE A 165 -4.19 -6.47 7.73
N SER A 166 -3.52 -5.33 7.91
CA SER A 166 -2.11 -5.25 8.29
C SER A 166 -1.84 -6.00 9.59
N HIS A 167 -2.64 -5.75 10.64
CA HIS A 167 -2.49 -6.43 11.93
C HIS A 167 -2.62 -7.94 11.80
N LYS A 168 -3.59 -8.41 11.01
CA LYS A 168 -3.81 -9.83 10.77
C LYS A 168 -2.68 -10.47 9.97
N SER A 169 -2.15 -9.78 8.96
CA SER A 169 -0.99 -10.22 8.18
C SER A 169 0.31 -10.21 9.00
N MET A 170 0.45 -9.27 9.93
CA MET A 170 1.63 -9.12 10.80
C MET A 170 1.70 -10.14 11.95
N ILE A 171 0.56 -10.56 12.49
CA ILE A 171 0.52 -11.67 13.44
C ILE A 171 1.07 -12.95 12.79
N SER A 172 0.99 -13.06 11.46
CA SER A 172 1.58 -14.16 10.68
C SER A 172 3.06 -13.94 10.29
N ASN A 173 3.56 -12.70 10.26
CA ASN A 173 4.93 -12.36 9.84
C ASN A 173 5.56 -11.30 10.77
N ASN A 174 6.39 -11.79 11.69
CA ASN A 174 7.25 -11.14 12.69
C ASN A 174 7.39 -9.59 12.66
N GLN A 175 7.22 -8.93 13.82
CA GLN A 175 7.23 -7.47 14.07
C GLN A 175 8.44 -6.65 13.56
N SER A 176 9.52 -7.31 13.14
CA SER A 176 10.77 -6.69 12.68
C SER A 176 10.63 -5.88 11.38
N LEU A 177 9.67 -6.23 10.52
CA LEU A 177 9.44 -5.58 9.22
C LEU A 177 9.01 -4.11 9.35
N LEU A 178 8.08 -3.82 10.27
CA LEU A 178 7.61 -2.45 10.51
C LEU A 178 8.72 -1.54 11.02
N ARG A 179 9.60 -2.05 11.88
CA ARG A 179 10.73 -1.26 12.40
C ARG A 179 11.73 -0.90 11.30
N LEU A 180 11.93 -1.80 10.35
CA LEU A 180 12.76 -1.59 9.17
C LEU A 180 12.15 -0.54 8.24
N TYR A 181 10.86 -0.64 7.96
CA TYR A 181 10.12 0.37 7.21
C TYR A 181 10.11 1.75 7.90
N ASP A 182 9.91 1.77 9.22
CA ASP A 182 9.93 3.00 10.03
C ASP A 182 11.29 3.69 9.97
N ASN A 183 12.38 2.93 10.12
CA ASN A 183 13.74 3.45 10.00
C ASN A 183 13.97 4.05 8.60
N TYR A 184 13.51 3.36 7.55
CA TYR A 184 13.63 3.87 6.19
C TYR A 184 12.87 5.19 5.99
N LEU A 185 11.59 5.27 6.36
CA LEU A 185 10.79 6.50 6.19
C LEU A 185 11.39 7.71 6.93
N LYS A 186 12.03 7.48 8.08
CA LYS A 186 12.62 8.55 8.89
C LYS A 186 13.96 9.05 8.36
N THR A 187 14.76 8.17 7.76
CA THR A 187 16.18 8.43 7.51
C THR A 187 16.58 8.37 6.04
N GLY A 188 15.76 7.72 5.20
CA GLY A 188 16.13 7.29 3.86
C GLY A 188 17.20 6.18 3.84
N SER A 189 17.34 5.40 4.93
CA SER A 189 18.44 4.42 5.08
C SER A 189 18.42 3.30 4.04
N GLU A 190 19.42 3.26 3.17
CA GLU A 190 19.58 2.20 2.16
C GLU A 190 19.72 0.81 2.80
N VAL A 191 20.38 0.69 3.96
CA VAL A 191 20.50 -0.57 4.71
C VAL A 191 19.14 -1.06 5.22
N ALA A 192 18.26 -0.13 5.63
CA ALA A 192 16.91 -0.49 6.04
C ALA A 192 16.09 -0.96 4.83
N LYS A 193 16.28 -0.35 3.67
CA LYS A 193 15.69 -0.76 2.40
C LYS A 193 16.17 -2.14 1.98
N GLU A 194 17.47 -2.40 1.92
CA GLU A 194 18.05 -3.71 1.56
C GLU A 194 17.52 -4.85 2.44
N LYS A 195 17.42 -4.63 3.74
CA LYS A 195 16.87 -5.62 4.68
C LYS A 195 15.37 -5.87 4.49
N LEU A 196 14.60 -4.89 4.00
CA LEU A 196 13.21 -5.11 3.60
C LEU A 196 13.13 -6.04 2.38
N LEU A 197 14.11 -5.96 1.47
CA LEU A 197 14.22 -6.83 0.28
C LEU A 197 14.62 -8.26 0.67
N GLU A 198 15.57 -8.43 1.61
CA GLU A 198 16.10 -9.73 2.04
C GLU A 198 15.09 -10.59 2.83
N MET A 199 14.11 -9.96 3.50
CA MET A 199 13.14 -10.65 4.36
C MET A 199 12.00 -11.36 3.61
N GLY A 200 12.10 -11.53 2.28
CA GLY A 200 11.13 -12.32 1.50
C GLY A 200 9.82 -11.60 1.17
N ILE A 201 9.76 -10.28 1.38
CA ILE A 201 8.90 -9.44 0.55
C ILE A 201 9.51 -9.47 -0.84
N VAL A 202 8.86 -10.17 -1.76
CA VAL A 202 9.42 -10.44 -3.09
C VAL A 202 9.54 -9.12 -3.85
N THR A 203 10.76 -8.57 -3.89
CA THR A 203 11.19 -7.82 -5.08
C THR A 203 11.49 -8.83 -6.16
N LEU A 204 10.60 -8.94 -7.14
CA LEU A 204 11.05 -9.37 -8.46
C LEU A 204 11.68 -8.15 -9.11
N PRO A 205 12.98 -8.22 -9.37
CA PRO A 205 13.31 -8.49 -10.77
C PRO A 205 14.38 -9.57 -10.88
N ASN A 206 13.98 -10.79 -11.23
CA ASN A 206 14.80 -11.59 -12.13
C ASN A 206 14.38 -11.27 -13.57
N LEU A 207 14.67 -10.04 -13.99
CA LEU A 207 14.83 -9.71 -15.40
C LEU A 207 16.32 -9.45 -15.63
N SER A 208 17.02 -10.55 -15.84
CA SER A 208 18.20 -10.71 -16.70
C SER A 208 18.93 -9.41 -17.07
N LEU A 209 19.88 -8.99 -16.25
CA LEU A 209 20.95 -8.09 -16.68
C LEU A 209 22.29 -8.80 -16.61
N LYS A 210 22.48 -9.78 -17.49
CA LYS A 210 23.82 -10.08 -18.01
C LYS A 210 24.10 -9.05 -19.11
N LYS A 211 24.54 -7.85 -18.71
CA LYS A 211 25.23 -6.91 -19.61
C LYS A 211 26.73 -7.17 -19.51
N GLY A 212 27.39 -7.30 -20.66
CA GLY A 212 28.85 -7.20 -20.75
C GLY A 212 29.54 -8.36 -21.46
N ILE A 213 29.22 -8.59 -22.73
CA ILE A 213 30.28 -8.98 -23.66
C ILE A 213 31.02 -7.68 -23.97
N THR A 214 32.13 -7.45 -23.29
CA THR A 214 33.20 -6.58 -23.77
C THR A 214 34.45 -7.43 -23.91
N GLN A 215 34.76 -7.70 -25.18
CA GLN A 215 36.09 -7.76 -25.79
C GLN A 215 37.28 -8.02 -24.84
N ASN A 216 37.91 -9.17 -25.03
CA ASN A 216 39.27 -9.26 -25.57
C ASN A 216 39.33 -10.40 -26.57
#